data_AF-L7JS29-F1
#
_entry.id   AF-L7JS29-F1
#
_cell.length_a   1.000
_cell.length_b   1.000
_cell.length_c   1.000
_cell.angle_alpha   90.00
_cell.angle_beta   90.00
_cell.angle_gamma   90.00
#
_symmetry.space_group_name_H-M   'P 1'
#
loop_
_entity.id
_entity.type
_entity.pdbx_description
1 polymer ?
#
loop_
_entity_poly.entity_id
_entity_poly.type
_entity_poly.pdbx_seq_one_letter_code
_entity_poly.pdbx_strand_id
1 'polypeptide(L)'
;MDRDHASDEEIINFLLDNLDDWDVYEYAIKKNISLPERSTLNYLYYKFYYEKSEDVMKKLIQNISSVSELEKMNAVRPIEMLKDYFEGNIEQRLAVFHNDPSLINLKLLLSLLIGSRQENLIILALYFTYKYKNNDEYGYEIQLIHLFICRYLLYLPGISMEMHSLRIQEIQKINLSFLYHDASVFYGKKLDGVEEMVMGNLKTINESMITFINTGKFDVAISLLNLKKKLENNVIIKEIKQNKILSNEINNMFSNILGSRCAYFFNKYAKQKMQPGILKNLYNRKGTGDDYKKLLVNDYYDLKDEFEFGDAIAKIVEFQKGADDI
;
A
#
# COMPACT_ATOMS: atom_id res chain seq x y z
N MET A 1 -59.21 4.30 -9.90
CA MET A 1 -58.02 3.52 -10.27
C MET A 1 -56.85 4.23 -9.59
N ASP A 2 -56.72 4.00 -8.29
CA ASP A 2 -55.56 4.46 -7.55
C ASP A 2 -54.40 3.55 -7.92
N ARG A 3 -53.34 4.14 -8.48
CA ARG A 3 -52.08 3.43 -8.63
C ARG A 3 -51.46 3.41 -7.25
N ASP A 4 -51.35 2.23 -6.64
CA ASP A 4 -50.52 2.00 -5.47
C ASP A 4 -49.09 2.41 -5.83
N HIS A 5 -48.73 3.64 -5.49
CA HIS A 5 -47.36 4.10 -5.53
C HIS A 5 -46.69 3.50 -4.31
N ALA A 6 -45.71 2.60 -4.52
CA ALA A 6 -44.85 2.12 -3.46
C ALA A 6 -44.29 3.32 -2.68
N SER A 7 -44.32 3.23 -1.36
CA SER A 7 -43.79 4.26 -0.49
C SER A 7 -42.28 4.45 -0.73
N ASP A 8 -41.76 5.64 -0.43
CA ASP A 8 -40.33 5.93 -0.54
C ASP A 8 -39.48 4.90 0.24
N GLU A 9 -39.95 4.43 1.40
CA GLU A 9 -39.29 3.38 2.18
C GLU A 9 -39.25 2.02 1.48
N GLU A 10 -40.33 1.61 0.81
CA GLU A 10 -40.36 0.35 0.05
C GLU A 10 -39.43 0.40 -1.16
N ILE A 11 -39.38 1.53 -1.86
CA ILE A 11 -38.48 1.74 -3.00
C ILE A 11 -37.03 1.72 -2.54
N ILE A 12 -36.69 2.42 -1.44
CA ILE A 12 -35.33 2.45 -0.90
C ILE A 12 -34.87 1.06 -0.48
N ASN A 13 -35.70 0.32 0.26
CA ASN A 13 -35.33 -1.03 0.69
C ASN A 13 -35.13 -1.97 -0.50
N PHE A 14 -36.02 -1.91 -1.50
CA PHE A 14 -35.88 -2.67 -2.73
C PHE A 14 -34.55 -2.36 -3.45
N LEU A 15 -34.19 -1.07 -3.58
CA LEU A 15 -32.94 -0.68 -4.22
C LEU A 15 -31.72 -1.17 -3.44
N LEU A 16 -31.71 -1.02 -2.11
CA LEU A 16 -30.58 -1.43 -1.28
C LEU A 16 -30.37 -2.95 -1.26
N ASP A 17 -31.45 -3.73 -1.26
CA ASP A 17 -31.35 -5.19 -1.27
C ASP A 17 -30.78 -5.74 -2.59
N ASN A 18 -30.83 -4.95 -3.68
CA ASN A 18 -30.34 -5.34 -4.99
C ASN A 18 -29.03 -4.66 -5.42
N LEU A 19 -28.75 -3.46 -4.91
CA LEU A 19 -27.62 -2.63 -5.34
C LEU A 19 -26.61 -2.32 -4.22
N ASP A 20 -27.04 -2.28 -2.95
CA ASP A 20 -26.26 -1.79 -1.80
C ASP A 20 -25.49 -0.48 -2.09
N ASP A 21 -26.13 0.45 -2.81
CA ASP A 21 -25.50 1.67 -3.32
C ASP A 21 -25.43 2.79 -2.26
N TRP A 22 -24.26 3.43 -2.13
CA TRP A 22 -24.04 4.55 -1.22
C TRP A 22 -24.97 5.74 -1.48
N ASP A 23 -25.28 6.06 -2.74
CA ASP A 23 -26.12 7.22 -3.08
C ASP A 23 -27.54 7.05 -2.53
N VAL A 24 -28.02 5.80 -2.43
CA VAL A 24 -29.32 5.46 -1.84
C VAL A 24 -29.29 5.64 -0.31
N TYR A 25 -28.20 5.23 0.35
CA TYR A 25 -28.01 5.49 1.78
C TYR A 25 -27.91 6.99 2.08
N GLU A 26 -27.23 7.77 1.24
CA GLU A 26 -27.11 9.22 1.39
C GLU A 26 -28.48 9.90 1.27
N TYR A 27 -29.33 9.44 0.35
CA TYR A 27 -30.71 9.89 0.24
C TYR A 27 -31.51 9.60 1.52
N ALA A 28 -31.40 8.38 2.06
CA ALA A 28 -32.08 8.01 3.30
C ALA A 28 -31.66 8.89 4.50
N ILE A 29 -30.36 9.19 4.64
CA ILE A 29 -29.84 10.12 5.66
C ILE A 29 -30.46 11.51 5.48
N LYS A 30 -30.44 12.05 4.26
CA LYS A 30 -30.98 13.39 3.95
C LYS A 30 -32.48 13.49 4.23
N LYS A 31 -33.22 12.39 4.05
CA LYS A 31 -34.66 12.30 4.32
C LYS A 31 -35.01 11.84 5.74
N ASN A 32 -34.00 11.55 6.56
CA ASN A 32 -34.17 11.02 7.91
C ASN A 32 -35.04 9.74 7.94
N ILE A 33 -34.80 8.84 6.98
CA ILE A 33 -35.49 7.55 6.84
C ILE A 33 -34.69 6.49 7.58
N SER A 34 -35.35 5.71 8.45
CA SER A 34 -34.71 4.64 9.21
C SER A 34 -34.67 3.35 8.39
N LEU A 35 -33.48 2.81 8.16
CA LEU A 35 -33.28 1.59 7.39
C LEU A 35 -33.12 0.35 8.29
N PRO A 36 -33.59 -0.84 7.84
CA PRO A 36 -33.32 -2.10 8.53
C PRO A 36 -31.84 -2.50 8.40
N GLU A 37 -31.39 -3.31 9.36
CA GLU A 37 -29.99 -3.72 9.49
C GLU A 37 -29.50 -4.58 8.32
N ARG A 38 -28.32 -4.25 7.80
CA ARG A 38 -27.64 -4.97 6.72
C ARG A 38 -26.17 -5.20 7.06
N SER A 39 -25.62 -6.33 6.64
CA SER A 39 -24.23 -6.72 6.90
C SER A 39 -23.25 -6.16 5.87
N THR A 40 -23.38 -4.88 5.51
CA THR A 40 -22.55 -4.25 4.48
C THR A 40 -21.80 -3.04 5.04
N LEU A 41 -20.64 -2.72 4.44
CA LEU A 41 -19.85 -1.56 4.83
C LEU A 41 -20.63 -0.25 4.60
N ASN A 42 -21.39 -0.17 3.49
CA ASN A 42 -22.23 0.98 3.18
C ASN A 42 -23.32 1.18 4.23
N TYR A 43 -23.92 0.11 4.75
CA TYR A 43 -24.84 0.20 5.88
C TYR A 43 -24.16 0.68 7.17
N LEU A 44 -22.93 0.24 7.47
CA LEU A 44 -22.18 0.74 8.63
C LEU A 44 -21.89 2.24 8.51
N TYR A 45 -21.55 2.73 7.30
CA TYR A 45 -21.42 4.16 7.04
C TYR A 45 -22.75 4.89 7.24
N TYR A 46 -23.85 4.37 6.72
CA TYR A 46 -25.19 4.92 6.97
C TYR A 46 -25.47 5.05 8.47
N LYS A 47 -25.27 3.97 9.22
CA LYS A 47 -25.51 3.90 10.67
C LYS A 47 -24.64 4.92 11.42
N PHE A 48 -23.38 5.09 11.00
CA PHE A 48 -22.46 6.08 11.58
C PHE A 48 -22.97 7.52 11.42
N TYR A 49 -23.45 7.89 10.22
CA TYR A 49 -23.96 9.23 9.95
C TYR A 49 -25.36 9.46 10.56
N TYR A 50 -26.19 8.43 10.61
CA TYR A 50 -27.57 8.49 11.09
C TYR A 50 -27.69 8.43 12.61
N GLU A 51 -27.18 7.37 13.25
CA GLU A 51 -27.35 7.12 14.70
C GLU A 51 -26.35 7.86 15.58
N LYS A 52 -25.20 8.21 15.00
CA LYS A 52 -24.11 8.93 15.67
C LYS A 52 -23.52 8.25 16.93
N SER A 53 -23.73 6.94 17.08
CA SER A 53 -23.27 6.10 18.20
C SER A 53 -21.77 5.80 18.19
N GLU A 54 -21.15 5.71 19.38
CA GLU A 54 -19.74 5.37 19.57
C GLU A 54 -19.45 3.90 19.21
N ASP A 55 -20.36 2.97 19.50
CA ASP A 55 -20.18 1.55 19.19
C ASP A 55 -20.17 1.29 17.68
N VAL A 56 -20.99 2.03 16.94
CA VAL A 56 -21.04 1.98 15.47
C VAL A 56 -19.74 2.54 14.89
N MET A 57 -19.24 3.63 15.47
CA MET A 57 -17.95 4.22 15.09
C MET A 57 -16.79 3.24 15.30
N LYS A 58 -16.73 2.56 16.46
CA LYS A 58 -15.73 1.52 16.74
C LYS A 58 -15.77 0.39 15.71
N LYS A 59 -16.96 -0.14 15.43
CA LYS A 59 -17.15 -1.19 14.41
C LYS A 59 -16.72 -0.72 13.03
N LEU A 60 -17.08 0.50 12.63
CA LEU A 60 -16.71 1.05 11.34
C LEU A 60 -15.19 1.20 11.20
N ILE A 61 -14.51 1.76 12.21
CA ILE A 61 -13.05 1.91 12.23
C ILE A 61 -12.34 0.54 12.07
N GLN A 62 -12.84 -0.50 12.73
CA GLN A 62 -12.29 -1.86 12.61
C GLN A 62 -12.44 -2.46 11.22
N ASN A 63 -13.44 -2.04 10.44
CA ASN A 63 -13.71 -2.54 9.09
C ASN A 63 -13.07 -1.68 7.98
N ILE A 64 -12.49 -0.53 8.32
CA ILE A 64 -11.86 0.34 7.33
C ILE A 64 -10.47 -0.18 6.96
N SER A 65 -10.28 -0.36 5.66
CA SER A 65 -9.01 -0.85 5.10
C SER A 65 -7.99 0.26 4.82
N SER A 66 -8.43 1.52 4.71
CA SER A 66 -7.57 2.64 4.34
C SER A 66 -7.56 3.75 5.40
N VAL A 67 -6.37 4.17 5.83
CA VAL A 67 -6.23 5.33 6.73
C VAL A 67 -6.75 6.62 6.08
N SER A 68 -6.70 6.74 4.75
CA SER A 68 -7.27 7.90 4.04
C SER A 68 -8.78 8.01 4.20
N GLU A 69 -9.48 6.88 4.36
CA GLU A 69 -10.93 6.90 4.65
C GLU A 69 -11.20 7.43 6.05
N LEU A 70 -10.38 7.06 7.04
CA LEU A 70 -10.46 7.62 8.39
C LEU A 70 -10.20 9.13 8.41
N GLU A 71 -9.21 9.61 7.63
CA GLU A 71 -8.95 11.03 7.46
C GLU A 71 -10.18 11.77 6.90
N LYS A 72 -10.83 11.21 5.87
CA LYS A 72 -12.05 11.78 5.28
C LYS A 72 -13.21 11.80 6.29
N MET A 73 -13.41 10.71 7.02
CA MET A 73 -14.45 10.64 8.05
C MET A 73 -14.22 11.68 9.14
N ASN A 74 -12.98 11.79 9.63
CA ASN A 74 -12.63 12.74 10.69
C ASN A 74 -12.80 14.20 10.25
N ALA A 75 -12.55 14.50 8.97
CA ALA A 75 -12.80 15.82 8.40
C ALA A 75 -14.29 16.18 8.36
N VAL A 76 -15.17 15.21 8.16
CA VAL A 76 -16.63 15.41 8.22
C VAL A 76 -17.12 15.49 9.67
N ARG A 77 -16.60 14.60 10.53
CA ARG A 77 -16.95 14.53 11.95
C ARG A 77 -15.74 14.07 12.76
N PRO A 78 -15.23 14.90 13.69
CA PRO A 78 -14.12 14.53 14.55
C PRO A 78 -14.35 13.21 15.30
N ILE A 79 -13.34 12.34 15.27
CA ILE A 79 -13.33 11.01 15.89
C ILE A 79 -12.42 11.07 17.11
N GLU A 80 -13.01 11.32 18.29
CA GLU A 80 -12.25 11.52 19.54
C GLU A 80 -11.35 10.33 19.89
N MET A 81 -11.79 9.10 19.61
CA MET A 81 -10.99 7.89 19.88
C MET A 81 -9.73 7.75 19.01
N LEU A 82 -9.61 8.56 17.94
CA LEU A 82 -8.44 8.62 17.06
C LEU A 82 -7.68 9.95 17.22
N LYS A 83 -7.98 10.72 18.27
CA LYS A 83 -7.42 12.06 18.48
C LYS A 83 -5.90 12.08 18.45
N ASP A 84 -5.24 11.15 19.12
CA ASP A 84 -3.79 11.06 19.18
C ASP A 84 -3.16 10.72 17.81
N TYR A 85 -3.86 10.00 16.94
CA TYR A 85 -3.45 9.86 15.54
C TYR A 85 -3.51 11.21 14.81
N PHE A 86 -4.62 11.94 14.91
CA PHE A 86 -4.78 13.20 14.17
C PHE A 86 -3.87 14.32 14.71
N GLU A 87 -3.62 14.34 16.02
CA GLU A 87 -2.68 15.24 16.69
C GLU A 87 -1.21 14.85 16.45
N GLY A 88 -0.95 13.62 15.99
CA GLY A 88 0.40 13.13 15.72
C GLY A 88 1.19 12.73 16.96
N ASN A 89 0.52 12.30 18.03
CA ASN A 89 1.15 11.86 19.26
C ASN A 89 1.57 10.38 19.16
N ILE A 90 2.83 10.15 18.81
CA ILE A 90 3.40 8.81 18.60
C ILE A 90 3.41 7.98 19.89
N GLU A 91 3.73 8.58 21.03
CA GLU A 91 3.81 7.88 22.33
C GLU A 91 2.46 7.28 22.72
N GLN A 92 1.41 8.11 22.68
CA GLN A 92 0.05 7.65 22.96
C GLN A 92 -0.41 6.63 21.92
N ARG A 93 -0.05 6.81 20.65
CA ARG A 93 -0.45 5.85 19.62
C ARG A 93 0.23 4.49 19.78
N LEU A 94 1.50 4.48 20.16
CA LEU A 94 2.23 3.27 20.53
C LEU A 94 1.55 2.54 21.69
N ALA A 95 1.18 3.27 22.76
CA ALA A 95 0.48 2.68 23.90
C ALA A 95 -0.86 2.04 23.48
N VAL A 96 -1.62 2.69 22.60
CA VAL A 96 -2.87 2.11 22.07
C VAL A 96 -2.62 0.85 21.24
N PHE A 97 -1.60 0.85 20.37
CA PHE A 97 -1.26 -0.35 19.59
C PHE A 97 -0.88 -1.53 20.49
N HIS A 98 -0.10 -1.31 21.55
CA HIS A 98 0.28 -2.40 22.47
C HIS A 98 -0.90 -2.95 23.28
N ASN A 99 -1.85 -2.08 23.64
CA ASN A 99 -3.04 -2.49 24.36
C ASN A 99 -4.05 -3.23 23.46
N ASP A 100 -4.13 -2.84 22.19
CA ASP A 100 -5.03 -3.43 21.20
C ASP A 100 -4.30 -3.65 19.85
N PRO A 101 -3.53 -4.76 19.72
CA PRO A 101 -2.78 -5.06 18.50
C PRO A 101 -3.71 -5.49 17.36
N SER A 102 -4.19 -4.51 16.59
CA SER A 102 -5.04 -4.72 15.41
C SER A 102 -4.39 -4.17 14.14
N LEU A 103 -4.83 -4.64 12.96
CA LEU A 103 -4.37 -4.12 11.67
C LEU A 103 -4.54 -2.60 11.57
N ILE A 104 -5.67 -2.07 12.03
CA ILE A 104 -5.93 -0.63 11.93
C ILE A 104 -5.02 0.17 12.87
N ASN A 105 -4.83 -0.29 14.11
CA ASN A 105 -3.93 0.38 15.04
C ASN A 105 -2.47 0.33 14.55
N LEU A 106 -2.05 -0.79 13.96
CA LEU A 106 -0.74 -0.91 13.34
C LEU A 106 -0.59 0.05 12.15
N LYS A 107 -1.58 0.16 11.26
CA LYS A 107 -1.55 1.11 10.15
C LYS A 107 -1.53 2.57 10.60
N LEU A 108 -2.31 2.93 11.62
CA LEU A 108 -2.31 4.29 12.17
C LEU A 108 -0.94 4.63 12.79
N LEU A 109 -0.35 3.69 13.52
CA LEU A 109 1.02 3.83 14.03
C LEU A 109 2.03 3.99 12.89
N LEU A 110 2.01 3.09 11.89
CA LEU A 110 2.91 3.15 10.73
C LEU A 110 2.73 4.45 9.94
N SER A 111 1.50 4.96 9.84
CA SER A 111 1.18 6.25 9.21
C SER A 111 1.87 7.42 9.92
N LEU A 112 1.88 7.43 11.26
CA LEU A 112 2.62 8.45 12.03
C LEU A 112 4.14 8.29 11.88
N LEU A 113 4.65 7.08 12.05
CA LEU A 113 6.09 6.80 12.00
C LEU A 113 6.67 7.16 10.61
N ILE A 114 6.06 6.67 9.53
CA ILE A 114 6.48 6.98 8.17
C ILE A 114 6.19 8.44 7.84
N GLY A 115 4.99 8.95 8.17
CA GLY A 115 4.59 10.33 7.90
C GLY A 115 5.49 11.38 8.56
N SER A 116 6.16 11.06 9.66
CA SER A 116 7.15 11.92 10.33
C SER A 116 8.36 12.27 9.45
N ARG A 117 8.69 11.37 8.51
CA ARG A 117 9.91 11.41 7.67
C ARG A 117 11.22 11.38 8.46
N GLN A 118 11.19 11.12 9.76
CA GLN A 118 12.39 11.00 10.59
C GLN A 118 13.01 9.61 10.43
N GLU A 119 14.33 9.58 10.39
CA GLU A 119 15.13 8.40 10.05
C GLU A 119 14.95 7.25 11.04
N ASN A 120 15.14 7.54 12.32
CA ASN A 120 14.91 6.63 13.44
C ASN A 120 13.46 6.11 13.50
N LEU A 121 12.46 6.94 13.16
CA LEU A 121 11.05 6.54 13.16
C LEU A 121 10.70 5.65 11.96
N ILE A 122 11.33 5.86 10.80
CA ILE A 122 11.20 4.94 9.66
C ILE A 122 11.87 3.59 9.97
N ILE A 123 12.99 3.58 10.69
CA ILE A 123 13.60 2.33 11.19
C ILE A 123 12.69 1.64 12.19
N LEU A 124 12.02 2.39 13.08
CA LEU A 124 11.02 1.83 13.97
C LEU A 124 9.81 1.26 13.19
N ALA A 125 9.36 1.92 12.11
CA ALA A 125 8.34 1.37 11.21
C ALA A 125 8.80 0.08 10.52
N LEU A 126 10.09 0.00 10.12
CA LEU A 126 10.68 -1.21 9.60
C LEU A 126 10.63 -2.34 10.64
N TYR A 127 10.95 -2.06 11.91
CA TYR A 127 10.85 -3.04 13.00
C TYR A 127 9.42 -3.59 13.14
N PHE A 128 8.42 -2.71 13.22
CA PHE A 128 7.03 -3.13 13.32
C PHE A 128 6.59 -3.97 12.12
N THR A 129 6.87 -3.54 10.90
CA THR A 129 6.51 -4.35 9.72
C THR A 129 7.28 -5.67 9.66
N TYR A 130 8.55 -5.71 10.06
CA TYR A 130 9.34 -6.93 10.13
C TYR A 130 8.75 -7.94 11.12
N LYS A 131 8.32 -7.47 12.29
CA LYS A 131 7.73 -8.28 13.36
C LYS A 131 6.35 -8.82 13.00
N TYR A 132 5.52 -8.02 12.32
CA TYR A 132 4.10 -8.34 12.12
C TYR A 132 3.73 -8.78 10.69
N LYS A 133 4.65 -8.77 9.70
CA LYS A 133 4.34 -9.18 8.31
C LYS A 133 3.89 -10.63 8.14
N ASN A 134 4.24 -11.52 9.07
CA ASN A 134 3.85 -12.93 9.03
C ASN A 134 2.63 -13.24 9.90
N ASN A 135 1.86 -12.23 10.31
CA ASN A 135 0.63 -12.45 11.07
C ASN A 135 -0.44 -13.11 10.19
N ASP A 136 -1.13 -14.13 10.69
CA ASP A 136 -2.09 -14.93 9.91
C ASP A 136 -3.34 -14.15 9.49
N GLU A 137 -3.75 -13.12 10.23
CA GLU A 137 -4.98 -12.36 9.96
C GLU A 137 -4.76 -11.22 8.96
N TYR A 138 -3.60 -10.54 9.06
CA TYR A 138 -3.36 -9.31 8.31
C TYR A 138 -1.94 -9.17 7.75
N GLY A 139 -1.15 -10.25 7.77
CA GLY A 139 0.24 -10.27 7.35
C GLY A 139 0.44 -9.78 5.92
N TYR A 140 -0.47 -10.11 5.00
CA TYR A 140 -0.36 -9.71 3.59
C TYR A 140 -0.23 -8.19 3.39
N GLU A 141 -1.08 -7.40 4.04
CA GLU A 141 -1.05 -5.94 3.89
C GLU A 141 0.17 -5.32 4.57
N ILE A 142 0.56 -5.85 5.72
CA ILE A 142 1.77 -5.41 6.42
C ILE A 142 3.02 -5.77 5.62
N GLN A 143 3.02 -6.94 4.97
CA GLN A 143 4.08 -7.39 4.09
C GLN A 143 4.19 -6.52 2.83
N LEU A 144 3.07 -6.05 2.26
CA LEU A 144 3.08 -5.04 1.21
C LEU A 144 3.72 -3.74 1.71
N ILE A 145 3.35 -3.24 2.88
CA ILE A 145 3.99 -2.03 3.45
C ILE A 145 5.50 -2.28 3.68
N HIS A 146 5.88 -3.45 4.18
CA HIS A 146 7.27 -3.86 4.36
C HIS A 146 8.06 -3.82 3.05
N LEU A 147 7.48 -4.33 1.96
CA LEU A 147 8.05 -4.28 0.60
C LEU A 147 8.34 -2.84 0.16
N PHE A 148 7.43 -1.89 0.43
CA PHE A 148 7.67 -0.47 0.17
C PHE A 148 8.76 0.12 1.08
N ILE A 149 8.90 -0.34 2.33
CA ILE A 149 10.02 0.08 3.22
C ILE A 149 11.35 -0.44 2.66
N CYS A 150 11.42 -1.70 2.22
CA CYS A 150 12.61 -2.23 1.57
C CYS A 150 12.97 -1.42 0.32
N ARG A 151 11.98 -1.03 -0.50
CA ARG A 151 12.21 -0.14 -1.64
C ARG A 151 12.74 1.22 -1.21
N TYR A 152 12.12 1.84 -0.20
CA TYR A 152 12.53 3.13 0.32
C TYR A 152 13.97 3.11 0.85
N LEU A 153 14.37 1.99 1.46
CA LEU A 153 15.74 1.73 1.91
C LEU A 153 16.65 1.15 0.81
N LEU A 154 16.19 1.06 -0.44
CA LEU A 154 16.95 0.51 -1.57
C LEU A 154 17.51 -0.91 -1.33
N TYR A 155 16.85 -1.71 -0.48
CA TYR A 155 17.29 -3.06 -0.14
C TYR A 155 16.76 -4.10 -1.13
N LEU A 156 17.42 -4.22 -2.29
CA LEU A 156 17.03 -5.13 -3.38
C LEU A 156 16.79 -6.60 -2.94
N PRO A 157 17.64 -7.22 -2.10
CA PRO A 157 17.38 -8.57 -1.62
C PRO A 157 16.05 -8.68 -0.88
N GLY A 158 15.74 -7.72 0.00
CA GLY A 158 14.46 -7.67 0.70
C GLY A 158 13.28 -7.54 -0.25
N ILE A 159 13.36 -6.64 -1.24
CA ILE A 159 12.31 -6.52 -2.27
C ILE A 159 12.07 -7.85 -2.97
N SER A 160 13.14 -8.53 -3.39
CA SER A 160 13.06 -9.83 -4.06
C SER A 160 12.41 -10.90 -3.19
N MET A 161 12.83 -10.99 -1.93
CA MET A 161 12.30 -11.96 -0.96
C MET A 161 10.81 -11.75 -0.72
N GLU A 162 10.39 -10.50 -0.50
CA GLU A 162 9.00 -10.19 -0.23
C GLU A 162 8.12 -10.39 -1.47
N MET A 163 8.57 -10.00 -2.66
CA MET A 163 7.82 -10.28 -3.90
C MET A 163 7.62 -11.78 -4.14
N HIS A 164 8.61 -12.61 -3.79
CA HIS A 164 8.49 -14.07 -3.88
C HIS A 164 7.53 -14.62 -2.83
N SER A 165 7.65 -14.17 -1.58
CA SER A 165 6.80 -14.61 -0.45
C SER A 165 5.33 -14.24 -0.66
N LEU A 166 5.05 -13.04 -1.16
CA LEU A 166 3.71 -12.57 -1.55
C LEU A 166 3.12 -13.33 -2.76
N ARG A 167 3.87 -14.26 -3.36
CA ARG A 167 3.48 -15.02 -4.57
C ARG A 167 2.99 -14.11 -5.70
N ILE A 168 3.61 -12.95 -5.87
CA ILE A 168 3.29 -12.01 -6.95
C ILE A 168 3.59 -12.71 -8.28
N GLN A 169 2.58 -12.89 -9.13
CA GLN A 169 2.67 -13.64 -10.40
C GLN A 169 2.15 -12.83 -11.59
N GLU A 170 2.56 -13.22 -12.80
CA GLU A 170 2.04 -12.72 -14.06
C GLU A 170 1.96 -11.18 -14.17
N ILE A 171 0.75 -10.65 -14.40
CA ILE A 171 0.51 -9.21 -14.56
C ILE A 171 0.84 -8.41 -13.30
N GLN A 172 0.72 -9.02 -12.11
CA GLN A 172 1.08 -8.36 -10.86
C GLN A 172 2.59 -8.12 -10.79
N LYS A 173 3.42 -9.04 -11.34
CA LYS A 173 4.86 -8.83 -11.45
C LYS A 173 5.18 -7.62 -12.33
N ILE A 174 4.44 -7.43 -13.43
CA ILE A 174 4.61 -6.27 -14.32
C ILE A 174 4.19 -4.98 -13.60
N ASN A 175 3.05 -5.00 -12.89
CA ASN A 175 2.54 -3.82 -12.20
C ASN A 175 3.38 -3.43 -10.97
N LEU A 176 4.06 -4.39 -10.33
CA LEU A 176 4.90 -4.16 -9.16
C LEU A 176 6.39 -4.14 -9.48
N SER A 177 6.81 -4.41 -10.71
CA SER A 177 8.23 -4.43 -11.07
C SER A 177 8.89 -3.06 -10.93
N PHE A 178 8.13 -1.97 -10.89
CA PHE A 178 8.69 -0.65 -10.57
C PHE A 178 9.34 -0.61 -9.18
N LEU A 179 8.85 -1.39 -8.21
CA LEU A 179 9.43 -1.44 -6.86
C LEU A 179 10.88 -1.90 -6.89
N TYR A 180 11.15 -2.95 -7.67
CA TYR A 180 12.50 -3.43 -7.86
C TYR A 180 13.27 -2.53 -8.83
N HIS A 181 12.65 -2.16 -9.96
CA HIS A 181 13.31 -1.43 -11.03
C HIS A 181 13.83 -0.07 -10.56
N ASP A 182 13.06 0.65 -9.76
CA ASP A 182 13.46 1.93 -9.17
C ASP A 182 14.79 1.75 -8.42
N ALA A 183 14.90 0.71 -7.57
CA ALA A 183 16.13 0.41 -6.86
C ALA A 183 17.23 -0.13 -7.81
N SER A 184 16.92 -0.96 -8.81
CA SER A 184 17.92 -1.51 -9.73
C SER A 184 18.61 -0.43 -10.57
N VAL A 185 17.85 0.57 -11.03
CA VAL A 185 18.37 1.74 -11.76
C VAL A 185 19.34 2.54 -10.87
N PHE A 186 19.05 2.65 -9.58
CA PHE A 186 19.95 3.31 -8.62
C PHE A 186 21.30 2.59 -8.52
N TYR A 187 21.31 1.25 -8.48
CA TYR A 187 22.54 0.45 -8.42
C TYR A 187 23.19 0.19 -9.79
N GLY A 188 22.64 0.69 -10.89
CA GLY A 188 23.12 0.37 -12.24
C GLY A 188 23.07 -1.13 -12.57
N LYS A 189 22.35 -1.94 -11.79
CA LYS A 189 22.24 -3.40 -11.98
C LYS A 189 21.03 -3.69 -12.84
N LYS A 190 21.23 -4.44 -13.93
CA LYS A 190 20.12 -5.01 -14.68
C LYS A 190 19.50 -6.15 -13.87
N LEU A 191 18.19 -6.27 -14.05
CA LEU A 191 17.40 -7.28 -13.38
C LEU A 191 17.19 -8.45 -14.34
N ASP A 192 17.75 -9.59 -14.00
CA ASP A 192 17.54 -10.82 -14.76
C ASP A 192 16.09 -11.32 -14.52
N GLY A 193 15.33 -11.54 -15.59
CA GLY A 193 14.05 -12.26 -15.55
C GLY A 193 12.77 -11.47 -15.80
N VAL A 194 12.66 -10.18 -15.46
CA VAL A 194 11.42 -9.42 -15.76
C VAL A 194 11.32 -9.09 -17.25
N GLU A 195 12.44 -8.71 -17.88
CA GLU A 195 12.49 -8.51 -19.33
C GLU A 195 12.18 -9.81 -20.07
N GLU A 196 12.75 -10.93 -19.63
CA GLU A 196 12.48 -12.26 -20.18
C GLU A 196 11.01 -12.66 -20.03
N MET A 197 10.40 -12.42 -18.86
CA MET A 197 8.98 -12.66 -18.62
C MET A 197 8.09 -11.83 -19.55
N VAL A 198 8.41 -10.54 -19.73
CA VAL A 198 7.66 -9.67 -20.66
C VAL A 198 7.79 -10.18 -22.09
N MET A 199 8.98 -10.57 -22.51
CA MET A 199 9.21 -11.12 -23.85
C MET A 199 8.52 -12.48 -24.04
N GLY A 200 8.52 -13.34 -23.02
CA GLY A 200 7.77 -14.59 -22.98
C GLY A 200 6.27 -14.36 -23.14
N ASN A 201 5.70 -13.42 -22.39
CA ASN A 201 4.29 -13.06 -22.48
C ASN A 201 3.91 -12.52 -23.86
N LEU A 202 4.75 -11.67 -24.45
CA LEU A 202 4.54 -11.17 -25.81
C LEU A 202 4.59 -12.30 -26.85
N LYS A 203 5.49 -13.27 -26.69
CA LYS A 203 5.56 -14.47 -27.53
C LYS A 203 4.28 -15.31 -27.42
N THR A 204 3.84 -15.63 -26.20
CA THR A 204 2.60 -16.38 -25.95
C THR A 204 1.38 -15.69 -26.54
N ILE A 205 1.30 -14.36 -26.44
CA ILE A 205 0.21 -13.58 -27.06
C ILE A 205 0.23 -13.72 -28.58
N ASN A 206 1.40 -13.63 -29.22
CA ASN A 206 1.52 -13.78 -30.67
C ASN A 206 1.11 -15.19 -31.15
N GLU A 207 1.59 -16.23 -30.47
CA GLU A 207 1.26 -17.63 -30.78
C GLU A 207 -0.24 -17.92 -30.60
N SER A 208 -0.83 -17.42 -29.51
CA SER A 208 -2.26 -17.54 -29.23
C SER A 208 -3.10 -16.82 -30.28
N MET A 209 -2.69 -15.61 -30.68
CA MET A 209 -3.37 -14.82 -31.71
C MET A 209 -3.40 -15.54 -33.06
N ILE A 210 -2.28 -16.14 -33.49
CA ILE A 210 -2.23 -16.95 -34.73
C ILE A 210 -3.22 -18.12 -34.64
N THR A 211 -3.25 -18.80 -33.49
CA THR A 211 -4.15 -19.94 -33.25
C THR A 211 -5.62 -19.52 -33.33
N PHE A 212 -5.98 -18.37 -32.74
CA PHE A 212 -7.35 -17.87 -32.78
C PHE A 212 -7.78 -17.39 -34.16
N ILE A 213 -6.87 -16.77 -34.93
CA ILE A 213 -7.11 -16.42 -36.33
C ILE A 213 -7.38 -17.70 -37.15
N ASN A 214 -6.53 -18.72 -37.01
CA ASN A 214 -6.67 -19.98 -37.75
C ASN A 214 -7.93 -20.77 -37.40
N THR A 215 -8.49 -20.56 -36.20
CA THR A 215 -9.73 -21.20 -35.72
C THR A 215 -10.97 -20.32 -35.89
N GLY A 216 -10.86 -19.17 -36.55
CA GLY A 216 -11.98 -18.26 -36.84
C GLY A 216 -12.49 -17.45 -35.63
N LYS A 217 -11.78 -17.46 -34.50
CA LYS A 217 -12.13 -16.69 -33.28
C LYS A 217 -11.55 -15.28 -33.33
N PHE A 218 -12.04 -14.47 -34.27
CA PHE A 218 -11.48 -13.15 -34.56
C PHE A 218 -11.67 -12.13 -33.43
N ASP A 219 -12.78 -12.21 -32.69
CA ASP A 219 -13.07 -11.40 -31.51
C ASP A 219 -12.01 -11.55 -30.41
N VAL A 220 -11.60 -12.78 -30.13
CA VAL A 220 -10.54 -13.10 -29.16
C VAL A 220 -9.18 -12.64 -29.69
N ALA A 221 -8.91 -12.84 -30.98
CA ALA A 221 -7.67 -12.38 -31.61
C ALA A 221 -7.52 -10.84 -31.54
N ILE A 222 -8.62 -10.10 -31.79
CA ILE A 222 -8.66 -8.64 -31.65
C ILE A 222 -8.40 -8.22 -30.19
N SER A 223 -8.99 -8.93 -29.23
CA SER A 223 -8.77 -8.67 -27.80
C SER A 223 -7.32 -8.87 -27.39
N LEU A 224 -6.67 -9.93 -27.88
CA LEU A 224 -5.25 -10.18 -27.68
C LEU A 224 -4.35 -9.13 -28.35
N LEU A 225 -4.70 -8.66 -29.54
CA LEU A 225 -3.98 -7.58 -30.21
C LEU A 225 -4.04 -6.29 -29.37
N ASN A 226 -5.19 -5.98 -28.78
CA ASN A 226 -5.35 -4.85 -27.88
C ASN A 226 -4.53 -5.02 -26.59
N LEU A 227 -4.50 -6.22 -26.01
CA LEU A 227 -3.66 -6.53 -24.85
C LEU A 227 -2.17 -6.37 -25.17
N LYS A 228 -1.72 -6.88 -26.33
CA LYS A 228 -0.35 -6.71 -26.82
C LYS A 228 0.02 -5.23 -26.92
N LYS A 229 -0.82 -4.42 -27.56
CA LYS A 229 -0.60 -2.97 -27.67
C LYS A 229 -0.52 -2.29 -26.31
N LYS A 230 -1.34 -2.71 -25.33
CA LYS A 230 -1.27 -2.18 -23.96
C LYS A 230 0.03 -2.56 -23.26
N LEU A 231 0.49 -3.80 -23.40
CA LEU A 231 1.76 -4.27 -22.83
C LEU A 231 2.97 -3.57 -23.46
N GLU A 232 3.04 -3.47 -24.78
CA GLU A 232 4.13 -2.78 -25.48
C GLU A 232 4.19 -1.27 -25.14
N ASN A 233 3.04 -0.65 -24.88
CA ASN A 233 2.95 0.74 -24.50
C ASN A 233 3.08 1.01 -23.00
N ASN A 234 3.11 -0.03 -22.17
CA ASN A 234 3.23 0.09 -20.73
C ASN A 234 4.56 0.79 -20.36
N VAL A 235 4.47 1.81 -19.50
CA VAL A 235 5.63 2.63 -19.12
C VAL A 235 6.67 1.82 -18.36
N ILE A 236 6.25 0.94 -17.44
CA ILE A 236 7.15 0.08 -16.66
C ILE A 236 7.95 -0.84 -17.59
N ILE A 237 7.31 -1.41 -18.61
CA ILE A 237 8.00 -2.24 -19.62
C ILE A 237 9.05 -1.42 -20.40
N LYS A 238 8.71 -0.19 -20.80
CA LYS A 238 9.65 0.69 -21.50
C LYS A 238 10.84 1.06 -20.62
N GLU A 239 10.59 1.35 -19.35
CA GLU A 239 11.63 1.68 -18.37
C GLU A 239 12.60 0.52 -18.15
N ILE A 240 12.09 -0.69 -17.97
CA ILE A 240 12.91 -1.91 -17.82
C ILE A 240 13.80 -2.12 -19.04
N LYS A 241 13.23 -2.07 -20.25
CA LYS A 241 14.00 -2.22 -21.50
C LYS A 241 15.10 -1.17 -21.67
N GLN A 242 14.82 0.06 -21.23
CA GLN A 242 15.76 1.18 -21.34
C GLN A 242 16.70 1.30 -20.14
N ASN A 243 16.48 0.50 -19.10
CA ASN A 243 17.09 0.60 -17.78
C ASN A 243 17.10 2.03 -17.21
N LYS A 244 15.97 2.74 -17.33
CA LYS A 244 15.81 4.15 -16.93
C LYS A 244 14.40 4.38 -16.43
N ILE A 245 14.26 5.17 -15.38
CA ILE A 245 12.94 5.62 -14.91
C ILE A 245 12.48 6.78 -15.80
N LEU A 246 11.32 6.60 -16.44
CA LEU A 246 10.77 7.49 -17.47
C LEU A 246 9.64 8.37 -16.93
N SER A 247 8.90 7.91 -15.92
CA SER A 247 7.75 8.65 -15.37
C SER A 247 7.65 8.56 -13.85
N ASN A 248 7.19 9.65 -13.23
CA ASN A 248 6.65 9.60 -11.87
C ASN A 248 5.21 9.11 -11.90
N GLU A 249 4.84 8.30 -10.91
CA GLU A 249 3.45 7.91 -10.66
C GLU A 249 3.12 8.24 -9.20
N ILE A 250 2.31 9.27 -9.00
CA ILE A 250 2.04 9.90 -7.69
C ILE A 250 0.75 9.34 -7.06
N ASN A 251 -0.14 8.78 -7.87
CA ASN A 251 -1.41 8.22 -7.42
C ASN A 251 -1.54 6.80 -7.97
N ASN A 252 -1.15 5.82 -7.16
CA ASN A 252 -1.35 4.41 -7.45
C ASN A 252 -2.30 3.80 -6.43
N MET A 253 -2.66 2.53 -6.62
CA MET A 253 -3.60 1.81 -5.75
C MET A 253 -3.16 1.74 -4.27
N PHE A 254 -1.87 1.93 -3.97
CA PHE A 254 -1.31 1.87 -2.62
C PHE A 254 -1.24 3.23 -1.93
N SER A 255 -1.37 4.34 -2.68
CA SER A 255 -1.20 5.71 -2.16
C SER A 255 -2.09 6.03 -0.97
N ASN A 256 -3.22 5.33 -0.82
CA ASN A 256 -4.21 5.59 0.23
C ASN A 256 -4.06 4.72 1.48
N ILE A 257 -3.20 3.68 1.48
CA ILE A 257 -3.17 2.68 2.56
C ILE A 257 -2.88 3.32 3.92
N LEU A 258 -1.86 4.19 3.99
CA LEU A 258 -1.41 4.83 5.23
C LEU A 258 -1.77 6.32 5.33
N GLY A 259 -2.74 6.78 4.54
CA GLY A 259 -3.21 8.17 4.60
C GLY A 259 -2.34 9.15 3.80
N SER A 260 -2.85 10.38 3.70
CA SER A 260 -2.29 11.45 2.87
C SER A 260 -0.83 11.79 3.20
N ARG A 261 -0.46 11.77 4.50
CA ARG A 261 0.91 12.07 4.97
C ARG A 261 1.95 11.07 4.44
N CYS A 262 1.53 9.85 4.14
CA CYS A 262 2.38 8.78 3.63
C CYS A 262 2.34 8.61 2.11
N ALA A 263 1.55 9.39 1.36
CA ALA A 263 1.44 9.22 -0.10
C ALA A 263 2.81 9.23 -0.80
N TYR A 264 3.73 10.10 -0.35
CA TYR A 264 5.09 10.18 -0.87
C TYR A 264 5.85 8.84 -0.86
N PHE A 265 5.55 8.00 0.13
CA PHE A 265 6.23 6.75 0.37
C PHE A 265 5.87 5.68 -0.66
N PHE A 266 4.66 5.73 -1.22
CA PHE A 266 4.17 4.77 -2.22
C PHE A 266 4.45 5.20 -3.66
N ASN A 267 4.73 6.49 -3.88
CA ASN A 267 5.00 7.05 -5.21
C ASN A 267 6.15 6.34 -5.92
N LYS A 268 6.02 6.17 -7.23
CA LYS A 268 7.15 5.77 -8.08
C LYS A 268 8.10 6.96 -8.26
N TYR A 269 9.40 6.74 -8.08
CA TYR A 269 10.39 7.83 -8.07
C TYR A 269 11.08 7.99 -9.42
N ALA A 270 11.12 9.20 -9.99
CA ALA A 270 12.08 9.52 -11.06
C ALA A 270 13.52 9.50 -10.51
N LYS A 271 14.49 9.09 -11.34
CA LYS A 271 15.92 9.01 -10.99
C LYS A 271 16.45 10.27 -10.27
N GLN A 272 15.98 11.45 -10.69
CA GLN A 272 16.37 12.76 -10.15
C GLN A 272 15.83 13.03 -8.73
N LYS A 273 14.78 12.31 -8.32
CA LYS A 273 14.10 12.44 -7.02
C LYS A 273 14.44 11.31 -6.05
N MET A 274 15.08 10.24 -6.51
CA MET A 274 15.62 9.21 -5.62
C MET A 274 16.78 9.81 -4.84
N GLN A 275 16.49 10.33 -3.65
CA GLN A 275 17.54 10.57 -2.68
C GLN A 275 17.90 9.22 -2.06
N PRO A 276 19.20 8.88 -1.95
CA PRO A 276 19.63 7.65 -1.32
C PRO A 276 18.93 7.45 0.02
N GLY A 277 18.65 6.17 0.34
CA GLY A 277 18.05 5.78 1.61
C GLY A 277 18.75 6.48 2.77
N ILE A 278 17.95 6.93 3.72
CA ILE A 278 18.28 7.43 5.06
C ILE A 278 19.63 6.90 5.61
N LEU A 279 19.87 5.60 5.45
CA LEU A 279 21.08 4.90 5.87
C LEU A 279 22.36 5.27 5.09
N LYS A 280 22.30 5.53 3.77
CA LYS A 280 23.46 5.94 2.94
C LYS A 280 23.91 7.38 3.25
N ASN A 281 22.97 8.28 3.56
CA ASN A 281 23.29 9.66 3.94
C ASN A 281 23.91 9.78 5.34
N LEU A 282 23.61 8.84 6.24
CA LEU A 282 24.24 8.74 7.56
C LEU A 282 25.62 8.05 7.50
N TYR A 283 25.77 6.96 6.75
CA TYR A 283 27.07 6.27 6.66
C TYR A 283 28.16 7.09 5.95
N ASN A 284 27.78 7.92 4.96
CA ASN A 284 28.71 8.85 4.32
C ASN A 284 29.14 10.02 5.22
N ARG A 285 28.53 10.21 6.41
CA ARG A 285 29.03 11.11 7.45
C ARG A 285 30.08 10.41 8.30
N LYS A 286 31.29 10.29 7.75
CA LYS A 286 32.57 10.07 8.47
C LYS A 286 32.70 8.75 9.28
N GLY A 287 33.23 7.72 8.61
CA GLY A 287 34.40 6.99 9.11
C GLY A 287 34.35 6.28 10.47
N THR A 288 33.18 5.96 11.02
CA THR A 288 33.05 5.14 12.24
C THR A 288 31.98 4.06 12.01
N GLY A 289 32.38 2.80 12.03
CA GLY A 289 31.58 1.65 11.59
C GLY A 289 30.30 1.32 12.37
N ASP A 290 29.86 2.20 13.28
CA ASP A 290 28.74 1.98 14.21
C ASP A 290 27.59 3.00 14.08
N ASP A 291 27.61 3.92 13.10
CA ASP A 291 26.67 5.06 13.08
C ASP A 291 25.19 4.68 12.88
N TYR A 292 24.92 3.54 12.22
CA TYR A 292 23.55 3.06 12.03
C TYR A 292 22.90 2.54 13.31
N LYS A 293 23.68 2.06 14.29
CA LYS A 293 23.15 1.58 15.58
C LYS A 293 22.52 2.71 16.38
N LYS A 294 22.84 3.97 16.07
CA LYS A 294 22.16 5.13 16.66
C LYS A 294 20.70 5.22 16.23
N LEU A 295 20.35 4.69 15.06
CA LEU A 295 18.96 4.65 14.59
C LEU A 295 18.11 3.60 15.29
N LEU A 296 18.75 2.62 15.92
CA LEU A 296 18.07 1.62 16.75
C LEU A 296 17.58 2.24 18.06
N VAL A 297 18.01 3.46 18.40
CA VAL A 297 17.59 4.17 19.60
C VAL A 297 16.83 5.43 19.22
N ASN A 298 15.67 5.59 19.83
CA ASN A 298 14.89 6.81 19.80
C ASN A 298 14.16 6.99 21.13
N ASP A 299 13.36 8.04 21.24
CA ASP A 299 12.64 8.38 22.47
C ASP A 299 11.58 7.33 22.87
N TYR A 300 11.24 6.41 21.96
CA TYR A 300 10.19 5.40 22.15
C TYR A 300 10.73 3.97 22.34
N TYR A 301 11.88 3.66 21.72
CA TYR A 301 12.46 2.32 21.70
C TYR A 301 13.99 2.34 21.74
N ASP A 302 14.56 1.41 22.51
CA ASP A 302 15.94 0.95 22.33
C ASP A 302 15.91 -0.45 21.72
N LEU A 303 16.18 -0.53 20.42
CA LEU A 303 16.20 -1.77 19.64
C LEU A 303 17.60 -2.38 19.55
N LYS A 304 18.59 -1.89 20.32
CA LYS A 304 19.95 -2.45 20.26
C LYS A 304 20.03 -3.91 20.72
N ASP A 305 19.14 -4.30 21.63
CA ASP A 305 19.10 -5.66 22.18
C ASP A 305 18.25 -6.62 21.33
N GLU A 306 17.57 -6.12 20.30
CA GLU A 306 16.79 -6.91 19.34
C GLU A 306 17.71 -7.52 18.27
N PHE A 307 18.51 -8.52 18.65
CA PHE A 307 19.61 -9.07 17.85
C PHE A 307 19.21 -9.44 16.41
N GLU A 308 18.09 -10.15 16.22
CA GLU A 308 17.62 -10.56 14.89
C GLU A 308 17.29 -9.37 13.99
N PHE A 309 16.71 -8.32 14.57
CA PHE A 309 16.41 -7.08 13.84
C PHE A 309 17.67 -6.27 13.57
N GLY A 310 18.57 -6.18 14.55
CA GLY A 310 19.89 -5.57 14.40
C GLY A 310 20.68 -6.18 13.23
N ASP A 311 20.68 -7.51 13.12
CA ASP A 311 21.28 -8.25 12.01
C ASP A 311 20.61 -7.93 10.66
N ALA A 312 19.28 -7.83 10.63
CA ALA A 312 18.56 -7.45 9.42
C ALA A 312 18.95 -6.03 8.95
N ILE A 313 19.07 -5.07 9.88
CA ILE A 313 19.54 -3.71 9.58
C ILE A 313 20.99 -3.73 9.10
N ALA A 314 21.86 -4.51 9.75
CA ALA A 314 23.27 -4.63 9.35
C ALA A 314 23.41 -5.11 7.90
N LYS A 315 22.59 -6.09 7.48
CA LYS A 315 22.56 -6.58 6.09
C LYS A 315 22.11 -5.51 5.09
N ILE A 316 21.12 -4.69 5.44
CA ILE A 316 20.69 -3.56 4.60
C ILE A 316 21.85 -2.59 4.39
N VAL A 317 22.53 -2.23 5.49
CA VAL A 317 23.69 -1.34 5.47
C VAL A 317 24.83 -1.92 4.62
N GLU A 318 25.17 -3.19 4.80
CA GLU A 318 26.20 -3.87 4.02
C GLU A 318 25.89 -3.85 2.52
N PHE A 319 24.63 -4.16 2.15
CA PHE A 319 24.20 -4.13 0.76
C PHE A 319 24.33 -2.73 0.14
N GLN A 320 24.03 -1.68 0.92
CA GLN A 320 24.18 -0.30 0.48
C GLN A 320 25.63 0.15 0.33
N LYS A 321 26.58 -0.39 1.11
CA LYS A 321 28.03 -0.12 0.98
C LYS A 321 28.57 -0.61 -0.36
N GLY A 322 28.10 -1.76 -0.85
CA GLY A 322 28.46 -2.28 -2.17
C GLY A 322 27.96 -1.44 -3.35
N ALA A 323 27.35 -0.28 -3.10
CA ALA A 323 26.87 0.68 -4.09
C ALA A 323 27.83 1.87 -4.30
N ASP A 324 28.95 1.93 -3.56
CA ASP A 324 29.84 3.10 -3.54
C ASP A 324 30.87 3.11 -4.69
N ASP A 325 30.89 2.07 -5.53
CA ASP A 325 31.78 1.93 -6.69
C ASP A 325 31.15 2.32 -8.05
N ILE A 326 30.02 3.05 -8.07
CA ILE A 326 29.26 3.39 -9.30
C ILE A 326 29.04 4.90 -9.47
#